data_AF-A0A5E8CJA9-F1
#
_entry.id   AF-A0A5E8CJA9-F1
#
_cell.length_a   1.000
_cell.length_b   1.000
_cell.length_c   1.000
_cell.angle_alpha   90.00
_cell.angle_beta   90.00
_cell.angle_gamma   90.00
#
_symmetry.space_group_name_H-M   'P 1'
#
loop_
_entity.id
_entity.type
_entity.pdbx_description
1 polymer ?
#
loop_
_entity_poly.entity_id
_entity_poly.type
_entity_poly.pdbx_seq_one_letter_code
_entity_poly.pdbx_strand_id
1 'polypeptide(L)'
;MNHYDLLCKLTNKELELSKKNPHTTQFFCDIKDILNCSREDCSSVKGYKYKREFNDSPLNESNISNLDLDNLYYQKEIKEVLDKDSKSAKYQPRRQRPSTVIHWGQLKLFLSTLQFLLYFAPRSEKVHVIYPGSASGYNIEILTKMFPQCYWYLIDPNPFYEKLKSNPKIVEIKNEYFTDELAEYYKNLLKDKYVLFISDIRTEPTEEEIFKNNNWQKKWVQIINPEYSQLKFRIPRIGENYVYLEGNIYLQMYPPLASTETRLVVKKNAKEIKYNLESYENKLYYHNRVLRACVYPNNIKIKGLDNCYDCSAFVGLITKYKYKYRKIEKRKIKKIIKHIIYNLFSINKLEKETMNICKNLN
;
A
#
# COMPACT_ATOMS: atom_id res chain seq x y z
N MET A 1 10.15 28.74 8.76
CA MET A 1 10.01 27.88 9.95
C MET A 1 11.35 27.23 10.26
N ASN A 2 11.80 27.29 11.51
CA ASN A 2 13.12 26.79 11.91
C ASN A 2 13.10 25.25 12.00
N HIS A 3 13.94 24.60 11.21
CA HIS A 3 14.17 23.16 11.31
C HIS A 3 15.32 22.91 12.27
N TYR A 4 15.14 21.96 13.18
CA TYR A 4 16.15 21.55 14.15
C TYR A 4 16.82 20.26 13.70
N ASP A 5 18.09 20.11 14.04
CA ASP A 5 18.82 18.85 13.92
C ASP A 5 18.43 17.97 15.10
N LEU A 6 17.78 16.85 14.79
CA LEU A 6 17.29 15.88 15.76
C LEU A 6 18.02 14.56 15.58
N LEU A 7 18.19 13.83 16.68
CA LEU A 7 18.70 12.47 16.67
C LEU A 7 17.73 11.56 17.40
N CYS A 8 17.37 10.45 16.76
CA CYS A 8 16.72 9.38 17.46
C CYS A 8 17.74 8.36 17.96
N LYS A 9 17.88 8.25 19.28
CA LYS A 9 18.80 7.32 19.92
C LYS A 9 18.35 5.89 19.65
N LEU A 10 19.29 5.04 19.23
CA LEU A 10 19.05 3.63 18.96
C LEU A 10 20.00 2.78 19.80
N THR A 11 19.52 1.65 20.29
CA THR A 11 20.38 0.60 20.84
C THR A 11 21.27 0.00 19.73
N ASN A 12 22.37 -0.66 20.09
CA ASN A 12 23.22 -1.34 19.11
C ASN A 12 22.42 -2.36 18.27
N LYS A 13 21.45 -3.05 18.88
CA LYS A 13 20.60 -4.04 18.20
C LYS A 13 19.69 -3.37 17.15
N GLU A 14 19.03 -2.28 17.52
CA GLU A 14 18.17 -1.51 16.61
C GLU A 14 18.95 -0.86 15.47
N LEU A 15 20.18 -0.41 15.75
CA LEU A 15 21.08 0.12 14.72
C LEU A 15 21.44 -0.97 13.69
N GLU A 16 21.78 -2.17 14.14
CA GLU A 16 22.06 -3.31 13.25
C GLU A 16 20.84 -3.72 12.41
N LEU A 17 19.65 -3.67 13.00
CA LEU A 17 18.40 -3.91 12.27
C LEU A 17 18.09 -2.80 11.27
N SER A 18 18.30 -1.54 11.65
CA SER A 18 18.12 -0.38 10.76
C SER A 18 19.07 -0.43 9.57
N LYS A 19 20.29 -0.93 9.74
CA LYS A 19 21.22 -1.18 8.62
C LYS A 19 20.71 -2.26 7.67
N LYS A 20 19.99 -3.27 8.17
CA LYS A 20 19.37 -4.33 7.34
C LYS A 20 18.08 -3.86 6.66
N ASN A 21 17.29 -3.01 7.31
CA ASN A 21 16.00 -2.48 6.87
C ASN A 21 15.90 -0.95 7.01
N PRO A 22 16.71 -0.18 6.25
CA PRO A 22 16.77 1.27 6.39
C PRO A 22 15.43 1.95 6.11
N HIS A 23 14.54 1.38 5.28
CA HIS A 23 13.23 1.97 5.00
C HIS A 23 12.34 2.07 6.26
N THR A 24 12.77 1.47 7.36
CA THR A 24 11.95 1.25 8.55
C THR A 24 12.66 1.67 9.85
N THR A 25 13.77 2.39 9.76
CA THR A 25 14.52 2.90 10.94
C THR A 25 13.64 3.65 11.94
N GLN A 26 12.71 4.46 11.46
CA GLN A 26 11.78 5.22 12.32
C GLN A 26 10.94 4.37 13.29
N PHE A 27 10.86 3.05 13.09
CA PHE A 27 10.08 2.17 13.94
C PHE A 27 10.73 1.89 15.28
N PHE A 28 12.05 1.94 15.32
CA PHE A 28 12.82 1.85 16.56
C PHE A 28 12.88 3.18 17.31
N CYS A 29 12.28 4.23 16.74
CA CYS A 29 12.27 5.55 17.35
C CYS A 29 10.98 5.80 18.11
N ASP A 30 11.06 5.89 19.44
CA ASP A 30 10.00 6.43 20.28
C ASP A 30 10.28 7.88 20.66
N ILE A 31 9.22 8.56 21.14
CA ILE A 31 9.27 10.01 21.41
C ILE A 31 10.29 10.35 22.50
N LYS A 32 10.45 9.46 23.48
CA LYS A 32 11.43 9.57 24.57
C LYS A 32 12.89 9.45 24.12
N ASP A 33 13.13 8.88 22.94
CA ASP A 33 14.49 8.62 22.43
C ASP A 33 14.96 9.75 21.49
N ILE A 34 14.18 10.82 21.36
CA ILE A 34 14.49 11.95 20.48
C ILE A 34 15.28 13.00 21.25
N LEU A 35 16.45 13.35 20.72
CA LEU A 35 17.32 14.40 21.22
C LEU A 35 17.30 15.60 20.26
N ASN A 36 17.34 16.81 20.82
CA ASN A 36 17.48 18.05 20.05
C ASN A 36 18.96 18.45 19.96
N CYS A 37 19.62 18.00 18.91
CA CYS A 37 21.05 18.22 18.69
C CYS A 37 21.41 19.64 18.26
N SER A 38 20.42 20.50 18.03
CA SER A 38 20.64 21.94 17.91
C SER A 38 20.75 22.63 19.27
N ARG A 39 20.37 21.97 20.36
CA ARG A 39 20.44 22.48 21.74
C ARG A 39 21.44 21.73 22.61
N GLU A 40 21.74 20.48 22.28
CA GLU A 40 22.60 19.58 23.05
C GLU A 40 23.66 18.90 22.14
N ASP A 41 24.80 18.50 22.71
CA ASP A 41 25.81 17.75 21.95
C ASP A 41 25.39 16.27 21.78
N CYS A 42 25.10 15.88 20.54
CA CYS A 42 24.76 14.53 20.16
C CYS A 42 25.89 13.76 19.46
N SER A 43 27.10 14.32 19.39
CA SER A 43 28.21 13.79 18.57
C SER A 43 28.56 12.33 18.88
N SER A 44 28.47 11.94 20.15
CA SER A 44 28.76 10.59 20.67
C SER A 44 27.57 9.64 20.66
N VAL A 45 26.36 10.12 20.36
CA VAL A 45 25.14 9.32 20.42
C VAL A 45 24.93 8.56 19.11
N LYS A 46 24.74 7.25 19.22
CA LYS A 46 24.38 6.38 18.09
C LYS A 46 22.89 6.42 17.82
N GLY A 47 22.53 6.49 16.54
CA GLY A 47 21.13 6.67 16.19
C GLY A 47 20.87 7.12 14.77
N TYR A 48 19.66 7.64 14.55
CA TYR A 48 19.24 8.17 13.26
C TYR A 48 19.10 9.69 13.31
N LYS A 49 19.89 10.38 12.50
CA LYS A 49 19.89 11.85 12.37
C LYS A 49 18.81 12.30 11.38
N TYR A 50 18.06 13.35 11.72
CA TYR A 50 17.03 13.91 10.83
C TYR A 50 16.74 15.37 11.16
N LYS A 51 16.10 16.08 10.22
CA LYS A 51 15.68 17.47 10.40
C LYS A 51 14.17 17.57 10.47
N ARG A 52 13.65 18.34 11.41
CA ARG A 52 12.20 18.63 11.53
C ARG A 52 11.95 19.90 12.32
N GLU A 53 10.79 20.49 12.13
CA GLU A 53 10.25 21.47 13.09
C GLU A 53 10.09 20.79 14.45
N PHE A 54 10.68 21.40 15.47
CA PHE A 54 10.61 20.94 16.85
C PHE A 54 9.41 21.59 17.52
N ASN A 55 8.64 20.79 18.23
CA ASN A 55 7.51 21.27 19.04
C ASN A 55 7.91 21.14 20.51
N ASP A 56 8.06 22.27 21.19
CA ASP A 56 8.48 22.37 22.61
C ASP A 56 7.44 21.81 23.60
N SER A 57 6.30 21.30 23.13
CA SER A 57 5.37 20.54 23.96
C SER A 57 6.08 19.33 24.61
N PRO A 58 5.76 19.00 25.88
CA PRO A 58 6.36 17.86 26.56
C PRO A 58 6.30 16.58 25.71
N LEU A 59 7.46 15.93 25.57
CA LEU A 59 7.58 14.63 24.95
C LEU A 59 6.91 13.62 25.89
N ASN A 60 5.77 13.05 25.48
CA ASN A 60 5.14 11.98 26.26
C ASN A 60 5.93 10.68 26.06
N GLU A 61 6.18 9.95 27.15
CA GLU A 61 6.68 8.58 27.12
C GLU A 61 5.60 7.65 26.53
N SER A 62 5.54 7.56 25.22
CA SER A 62 4.65 6.62 24.54
C SER A 62 5.46 5.41 24.10
N ASN A 63 5.32 4.31 24.86
CA ASN A 63 5.86 3.01 24.51
C ASN A 63 4.91 2.33 23.53
N ILE A 64 5.45 1.62 22.52
CA ILE A 64 4.81 0.38 22.13
C ILE A 64 4.98 -0.57 23.32
N SER A 65 3.89 -0.86 24.02
CA SER A 65 3.84 -1.76 25.18
C SER A 65 4.80 -2.93 25.04
N ASN A 66 5.86 -3.04 25.87
CA ASN A 66 6.73 -4.20 26.10
C ASN A 66 6.59 -5.34 25.06
N LEU A 67 6.73 -5.01 23.78
CA LEU A 67 6.62 -6.02 22.75
C LEU A 67 7.94 -6.74 22.84
N ASP A 68 7.89 -8.06 22.88
CA ASP A 68 9.07 -8.90 22.79
C ASP A 68 9.64 -8.74 21.36
N LEU A 69 10.30 -7.61 21.16
CA LEU A 69 10.83 -7.14 19.89
C LEU A 69 11.79 -8.19 19.32
N ASP A 70 12.48 -8.92 20.21
CA ASP A 70 13.43 -9.98 19.91
C ASP A 70 12.82 -11.09 19.06
N ASN A 71 11.59 -11.50 19.37
CA ASN A 71 10.83 -12.50 18.61
C ASN A 71 10.10 -11.92 17.40
N LEU A 72 9.94 -10.60 17.33
CA LEU A 72 9.22 -9.92 16.25
C LEU A 72 10.12 -9.57 15.07
N TYR A 73 11.42 -9.34 15.29
CA TYR A 73 12.30 -8.80 14.25
C TYR A 73 12.40 -9.69 13.01
N TYR A 74 12.33 -11.00 13.15
CA TYR A 74 12.45 -11.92 12.02
C TYR A 74 11.13 -12.63 11.79
N GLN A 75 10.44 -12.25 10.72
CA GLN A 75 9.18 -12.86 10.31
C GLN A 75 9.43 -13.74 9.08
N LYS A 76 8.91 -14.98 9.12
CA LYS A 76 8.98 -15.89 7.97
C LYS A 76 7.90 -15.60 6.94
N GLU A 77 6.73 -15.14 7.38
CA GLU A 77 5.55 -14.99 6.54
C GLU A 77 5.07 -13.54 6.48
N ILE A 78 4.68 -13.13 5.27
CA ILE A 78 4.09 -11.82 5.00
C ILE A 78 2.59 -11.92 5.25
N LYS A 79 2.06 -11.15 6.21
CA LYS A 79 0.62 -11.03 6.45
C LYS A 79 0.01 -10.12 5.37
N GLU A 80 -0.71 -10.70 4.41
CA GLU A 80 -1.32 -9.95 3.30
C GLU A 80 -2.72 -9.40 3.60
N VAL A 81 -3.43 -9.99 4.57
CA VAL A 81 -4.84 -9.69 4.88
C VAL A 81 -4.95 -9.21 6.33
N LEU A 82 -5.79 -8.20 6.55
CA LEU A 82 -6.23 -7.76 7.86
C LEU A 82 -7.47 -8.58 8.26
N ASP A 83 -7.33 -9.48 9.23
CA ASP A 83 -8.39 -10.40 9.65
C ASP A 83 -8.55 -10.43 11.17
N LYS A 84 -9.32 -11.38 11.69
CA LYS A 84 -9.56 -11.54 13.13
C LYS A 84 -8.28 -11.87 13.91
N ASP A 85 -7.32 -12.56 13.28
CA ASP A 85 -6.08 -13.02 13.89
C ASP A 85 -4.95 -11.98 13.78
N SER A 86 -5.20 -10.86 13.09
CA SER A 86 -4.29 -9.73 13.04
C SER A 86 -4.10 -9.11 14.43
N LYS A 87 -2.83 -9.03 14.86
CA LYS A 87 -2.42 -8.31 16.06
C LYS A 87 -2.81 -6.82 15.99
N SER A 88 -3.07 -6.22 17.14
CA SER A 88 -3.49 -4.84 17.31
C SER A 88 -2.69 -4.12 18.38
N ALA A 89 -2.52 -2.80 18.25
CA ALA A 89 -1.97 -1.93 19.28
C ALA A 89 -2.75 -0.63 19.30
N LYS A 90 -2.96 -0.06 20.50
CA LYS A 90 -3.64 1.22 20.65
C LYS A 90 -2.89 2.31 19.91
N TYR A 91 -3.60 3.09 19.09
CA TYR A 91 -3.00 4.19 18.35
C TYR A 91 -2.30 5.19 19.27
N GLN A 92 -1.10 5.61 18.87
CA GLN A 92 -0.37 6.70 19.49
C GLN A 92 0.11 7.71 18.45
N PRO A 93 -0.07 9.03 18.70
CA PRO A 93 0.39 10.08 17.79
C PRO A 93 1.90 10.01 17.54
N ARG A 94 2.30 10.24 16.28
CA ARG A 94 3.71 10.20 15.87
C ARG A 94 4.58 11.33 16.43
N ARG A 95 3.98 12.51 16.66
CA ARG A 95 4.66 13.77 17.04
C ARG A 95 5.99 13.94 16.28
N GLN A 96 7.11 13.98 17.00
CA GLN A 96 8.44 14.31 16.49
C GLN A 96 9.21 13.15 15.84
N ARG A 97 8.68 11.91 15.83
CA ARG A 97 9.36 10.72 15.27
C ARG A 97 9.82 10.93 13.80
N PRO A 98 10.96 10.37 13.38
CA PRO A 98 11.45 10.47 12.01
C PRO A 98 10.53 9.76 11.00
N SER A 99 10.73 10.08 9.73
CA SER A 99 10.04 9.44 8.59
C SER A 99 11.07 8.84 7.64
N THR A 100 11.19 7.51 7.62
CA THR A 100 12.09 6.75 6.73
C THR A 100 11.35 5.83 5.79
N VAL A 101 10.05 5.61 6.01
CA VAL A 101 9.22 4.82 5.09
C VAL A 101 9.10 5.52 3.75
N ILE A 102 9.39 4.75 2.71
CA ILE A 102 9.28 5.19 1.33
C ILE A 102 7.83 5.01 0.87
N HIS A 103 7.17 6.13 0.54
CA HIS A 103 5.84 6.11 -0.05
C HIS A 103 5.91 6.29 -1.57
N TRP A 104 5.40 5.31 -2.30
CA TRP A 104 5.37 5.34 -3.76
C TRP A 104 3.99 5.05 -4.30
N GLY A 105 3.21 6.11 -4.50
CA GLY A 105 1.82 6.04 -4.94
C GLY A 105 1.58 5.12 -6.14
N GLN A 106 2.33 5.30 -7.24
CA GLN A 106 2.16 4.48 -8.45
C GLN A 106 2.55 3.01 -8.24
N LEU A 107 3.56 2.70 -7.41
CA LEU A 107 3.93 1.32 -7.09
C LEU A 107 2.87 0.67 -6.22
N LYS A 108 2.38 1.40 -5.21
CA LYS A 108 1.30 0.97 -4.33
C LYS A 108 0.08 0.56 -5.14
N LEU A 109 -0.35 1.41 -6.08
CA LEU A 109 -1.48 1.13 -6.97
C LEU A 109 -1.19 -0.08 -7.86
N PHE A 110 -0.06 -0.10 -8.56
CA PHE A 110 0.35 -1.22 -9.41
C PHE A 110 0.36 -2.56 -8.66
N LEU A 111 0.99 -2.63 -7.48
CA LEU A 111 1.11 -3.87 -6.72
C LEU A 111 -0.22 -4.33 -6.13
N SER A 112 -1.07 -3.39 -5.71
CA SER A 112 -2.43 -3.71 -5.26
C SER A 112 -3.28 -4.32 -6.38
N THR A 113 -3.23 -3.73 -7.57
CA THR A 113 -3.94 -4.26 -8.74
C THR A 113 -3.33 -5.59 -9.22
N LEU A 114 -1.99 -5.70 -9.24
CA LEU A 114 -1.28 -6.94 -9.55
C LEU A 114 -1.71 -8.08 -8.61
N GLN A 115 -1.80 -7.82 -7.30
CA GLN A 115 -2.24 -8.81 -6.31
C GLN A 115 -3.69 -9.26 -6.60
N PHE A 116 -4.58 -8.31 -6.87
CA PHE A 116 -5.97 -8.62 -7.19
C PHE A 116 -6.10 -9.46 -8.46
N LEU A 117 -5.50 -9.03 -9.57
CA LEU A 117 -5.55 -9.81 -10.82
C LEU A 117 -4.90 -11.19 -10.67
N LEU A 118 -3.78 -11.27 -9.93
CA LEU A 118 -3.11 -12.54 -9.72
C LEU A 118 -4.00 -13.56 -9.02
N TYR A 119 -4.85 -13.12 -8.10
CA TYR A 119 -5.73 -13.99 -7.32
C TYR A 119 -7.08 -14.23 -8.00
N PHE A 120 -7.65 -13.22 -8.66
CA PHE A 120 -9.04 -13.22 -9.09
C PHE A 120 -9.25 -13.15 -10.61
N ALA A 121 -8.18 -12.98 -11.42
CA ALA A 121 -8.26 -13.09 -12.88
C ALA A 121 -7.84 -14.50 -13.35
N PRO A 122 -8.80 -15.43 -13.60
CA PRO A 122 -8.48 -16.76 -14.10
C PRO A 122 -7.82 -16.67 -15.47
N ARG A 123 -6.95 -17.65 -15.77
CA ARG A 123 -6.22 -17.71 -17.05
C ARG A 123 -7.02 -18.44 -18.15
N SER A 124 -8.07 -19.16 -17.77
CA SER A 124 -8.98 -19.86 -18.68
C SER A 124 -10.03 -18.95 -19.29
N GLU A 125 -10.29 -17.79 -18.66
CA GLU A 125 -11.37 -16.89 -19.07
C GLU A 125 -10.83 -15.66 -19.80
N LYS A 126 -11.69 -15.10 -20.65
CA LYS A 126 -11.60 -13.70 -21.06
C LYS A 126 -12.14 -12.83 -19.92
N VAL A 127 -11.27 -12.09 -19.25
CA VAL A 127 -11.62 -11.30 -18.07
C VAL A 127 -11.88 -9.86 -18.48
N HIS A 128 -13.05 -9.32 -18.13
CA HIS A 128 -13.41 -7.92 -18.38
C HIS A 128 -13.22 -7.10 -17.09
N VAL A 129 -12.36 -6.09 -17.12
CA VAL A 129 -11.98 -5.28 -15.96
C VAL A 129 -12.54 -3.87 -16.12
N ILE A 130 -13.52 -3.50 -15.29
CA ILE A 130 -14.06 -2.15 -15.20
C ILE A 130 -13.28 -1.39 -14.13
N TYR A 131 -12.69 -0.24 -14.48
CA TYR A 131 -11.83 0.51 -13.57
C TYR A 131 -12.15 2.01 -13.51
N PRO A 132 -13.14 2.44 -12.69
CA PRO A 132 -13.31 3.83 -12.31
C PRO A 132 -12.18 4.38 -11.42
N GLY A 133 -11.75 5.61 -11.66
CA GLY A 133 -10.64 6.24 -10.95
C GLY A 133 -9.27 5.74 -11.42
N SER A 134 -9.14 5.46 -12.73
CA SER A 134 -7.97 4.79 -13.31
C SER A 134 -6.96 5.72 -13.99
N ALA A 135 -7.22 7.03 -14.08
CA ALA A 135 -6.27 7.94 -14.70
C ALA A 135 -5.08 8.25 -13.76
N SER A 136 -3.90 8.57 -14.30
CA SER A 136 -3.54 8.61 -15.73
C SER A 136 -3.22 7.24 -16.34
N GLY A 137 -3.18 6.18 -15.53
CA GLY A 137 -3.13 4.78 -15.99
C GLY A 137 -1.77 4.24 -16.43
N TYR A 138 -0.64 4.90 -16.12
CA TYR A 138 0.71 4.43 -16.49
C TYR A 138 0.99 2.99 -16.03
N ASN A 139 0.55 2.63 -14.83
CA ASN A 139 0.66 1.29 -14.28
C ASN A 139 -0.16 0.24 -15.04
N ILE A 140 -1.27 0.65 -15.66
CA ILE A 140 -2.18 -0.22 -16.41
C ILE A 140 -1.49 -0.71 -17.68
N GLU A 141 -0.65 0.10 -18.33
CA GLU A 141 0.13 -0.32 -19.51
C GLU A 141 1.01 -1.55 -19.20
N ILE A 142 1.60 -1.61 -18.00
CA ILE A 142 2.39 -2.77 -17.58
C ILE A 142 1.47 -3.96 -17.28
N LEU A 143 0.35 -3.74 -16.60
CA LEU A 143 -0.59 -4.78 -16.21
C LEU A 143 -1.22 -5.48 -17.42
N THR A 144 -1.56 -4.75 -18.49
CA THR A 144 -2.10 -5.35 -19.73
C THR A 144 -1.12 -6.36 -20.37
N LYS A 145 0.18 -6.15 -20.24
CA LYS A 145 1.22 -7.07 -20.72
C LYS A 145 1.38 -8.29 -19.81
N MET A 146 1.20 -8.10 -18.50
CA MET A 146 1.30 -9.17 -17.49
C MET A 146 0.07 -10.09 -17.46
N PHE A 147 -1.10 -9.53 -17.76
CA PHE A 147 -2.38 -10.24 -17.78
C PHE A 147 -3.04 -10.11 -19.16
N PRO A 148 -2.51 -10.83 -20.18
CA PRO A 148 -2.99 -10.71 -21.55
C PRO A 148 -4.43 -11.20 -21.74
N GLN A 149 -5.00 -11.91 -20.77
CA GLN A 149 -6.40 -12.33 -20.78
C GLN A 149 -7.38 -11.25 -20.29
N CYS A 150 -6.87 -10.15 -19.71
CA CYS A 150 -7.69 -9.05 -19.20
C CYS A 150 -7.94 -7.99 -20.29
N TYR A 151 -9.20 -7.57 -20.39
CA TYR A 151 -9.71 -6.53 -21.28
C TYR A 151 -10.30 -5.41 -20.45
N TRP A 152 -9.86 -4.17 -20.68
CA TRP A 152 -10.01 -3.08 -19.73
C TRP A 152 -10.98 -2.00 -20.23
N TYR A 153 -11.82 -1.53 -19.31
CA TYR A 153 -12.72 -0.38 -19.48
C TYR A 153 -12.29 0.65 -18.45
N LEU A 154 -11.69 1.74 -18.91
CA LEU A 154 -11.04 2.76 -18.06
C LEU A 154 -11.90 4.01 -18.02
N ILE A 155 -12.30 4.44 -16.81
CA ILE A 155 -13.19 5.58 -16.61
C ILE A 155 -12.57 6.52 -15.59
N ASP A 156 -12.33 7.77 -15.97
CA ASP A 156 -11.83 8.82 -15.06
C ASP A 156 -12.02 10.19 -15.72
N PRO A 157 -12.45 11.24 -15.00
CA PRO A 157 -12.53 12.59 -15.57
C PRO A 157 -11.16 13.15 -15.99
N ASN A 158 -10.06 12.68 -15.40
CA ASN A 158 -8.72 13.14 -15.73
C ASN A 158 -8.17 12.50 -17.02
N PRO A 159 -7.24 13.17 -17.73
CA PRO A 159 -6.66 12.63 -18.96
C PRO A 159 -5.86 11.34 -18.73
N PHE A 160 -5.97 10.42 -19.69
CA PHE A 160 -5.22 9.17 -19.72
C PHE A 160 -3.92 9.29 -20.51
N TYR A 161 -2.95 8.44 -20.16
CA TYR A 161 -1.70 8.34 -20.91
C TYR A 161 -1.94 7.86 -22.35
N GLU A 162 -1.37 8.56 -23.33
CA GLU A 162 -1.66 8.35 -24.77
C GLU A 162 -1.41 6.91 -25.24
N LYS A 163 -0.38 6.22 -24.72
CA LYS A 163 -0.08 4.83 -25.10
C LYS A 163 -1.18 3.83 -24.72
N LEU A 164 -2.09 4.20 -23.81
CA LEU A 164 -3.24 3.36 -23.49
C LEU A 164 -4.23 3.30 -24.66
N LYS A 165 -4.37 4.37 -25.45
CA LYS A 165 -5.32 4.43 -26.56
C LYS A 165 -4.96 3.49 -27.71
N SER A 166 -3.67 3.22 -27.92
CA SER A 166 -3.19 2.28 -28.94
C SER A 166 -3.04 0.84 -28.44
N ASN A 167 -3.35 0.58 -27.17
CA ASN A 167 -3.19 -0.73 -26.57
C ASN A 167 -4.43 -1.62 -26.85
N PRO A 168 -4.27 -2.77 -27.54
CA PRO A 168 -5.41 -3.61 -27.94
C PRO A 168 -6.15 -4.31 -26.79
N LYS A 169 -5.62 -4.22 -25.56
CA LYS A 169 -6.29 -4.73 -24.35
C LYS A 169 -7.14 -3.67 -23.65
N ILE A 170 -7.04 -2.42 -24.07
CA ILE A 170 -7.95 -1.36 -23.63
C ILE A 170 -9.12 -1.35 -24.61
N VAL A 171 -10.29 -1.75 -24.11
CA VAL A 171 -11.53 -1.82 -24.91
C VAL A 171 -12.18 -0.45 -24.98
N GLU A 172 -12.15 0.29 -23.88
CA GLU A 172 -12.80 1.58 -23.78
C GLU A 172 -12.04 2.51 -22.82
N ILE A 173 -11.99 3.79 -23.18
CA ILE A 173 -11.54 4.89 -22.33
C ILE A 173 -12.65 5.94 -22.31
N LYS A 174 -13.11 6.32 -21.12
CA LYS A 174 -14.11 7.38 -20.92
C LYS A 174 -13.53 8.47 -20.00
N ASN A 175 -13.43 9.69 -20.53
CA ASN A 175 -12.96 10.85 -19.78
C ASN A 175 -14.09 11.54 -19.01
N GLU A 176 -14.78 10.81 -18.14
CA GLU A 176 -15.95 11.28 -17.39
C GLU A 176 -16.02 10.66 -16.00
N TYR A 177 -16.92 11.17 -15.16
CA TYR A 177 -17.21 10.56 -13.86
C TYR A 177 -17.94 9.24 -14.04
N PHE A 178 -17.63 8.24 -13.20
CA PHE A 178 -18.39 7.01 -13.17
C PHE A 178 -19.72 7.24 -12.41
N THR A 179 -20.84 6.88 -13.04
CA THR A 179 -22.19 7.10 -12.50
C THR A 179 -22.98 5.80 -12.40
N ASP A 180 -24.16 5.85 -11.79
CA ASP A 180 -25.05 4.68 -11.70
C ASP A 180 -25.56 4.24 -13.08
N GLU A 181 -25.77 5.20 -14.00
CA GLU A 181 -26.15 4.92 -15.39
C GLU A 181 -25.04 4.17 -16.12
N LEU A 182 -23.77 4.56 -15.92
CA LEU A 182 -22.63 3.83 -16.45
C LEU A 182 -22.50 2.43 -15.82
N ALA A 183 -22.79 2.29 -14.53
CA ALA A 183 -22.81 0.98 -13.88
C ALA A 183 -23.86 0.05 -14.51
N GLU A 184 -25.08 0.54 -14.75
CA GLU A 184 -26.13 -0.23 -15.45
C GLU A 184 -25.76 -0.51 -16.92
N TYR A 185 -25.12 0.44 -17.60
CA TYR A 185 -24.59 0.23 -18.95
C TYR A 185 -23.61 -0.95 -18.98
N TYR A 186 -22.61 -0.98 -18.09
CA TYR A 186 -21.62 -2.05 -18.06
C TYR A 186 -22.19 -3.40 -17.64
N LYS A 187 -23.15 -3.42 -16.71
CA LYS A 187 -23.89 -4.63 -16.35
C LYS A 187 -24.57 -5.27 -17.56
N ASN A 188 -25.22 -4.46 -18.39
CA ASN A 188 -25.90 -4.94 -19.60
C ASN A 188 -24.89 -5.33 -20.70
N LEU A 189 -23.88 -4.50 -20.94
CA LEU A 189 -22.84 -4.73 -21.94
C LEU A 189 -22.06 -6.04 -21.69
N LEU A 190 -21.77 -6.32 -20.41
CA LEU A 190 -20.93 -7.44 -19.98
C LEU A 190 -21.74 -8.59 -19.38
N LYS A 191 -23.03 -8.66 -19.73
CA LYS A 191 -23.90 -9.77 -19.33
C LYS A 191 -23.27 -11.12 -19.70
N ASP A 192 -23.31 -12.06 -18.75
CA ASP A 192 -22.76 -13.41 -18.88
C ASP A 192 -21.24 -13.46 -19.15
N LYS A 193 -20.49 -12.38 -18.85
CA LYS A 193 -19.02 -12.35 -18.91
C LYS A 193 -18.40 -12.47 -17.51
N TYR A 194 -17.14 -12.90 -17.47
CA TYR A 194 -16.35 -12.86 -16.25
C TYR A 194 -15.86 -11.43 -15.99
N VAL A 195 -16.52 -10.73 -15.06
CA VAL A 195 -16.25 -9.31 -14.76
C VAL A 195 -15.49 -9.17 -13.44
N LEU A 196 -14.42 -8.37 -13.48
CA LEU A 196 -13.77 -7.82 -12.30
C LEU A 196 -14.01 -6.31 -12.24
N PHE A 197 -14.27 -5.80 -11.04
CA PHE A 197 -14.41 -4.37 -10.81
C PHE A 197 -13.26 -3.85 -9.93
N ILE A 198 -12.67 -2.73 -10.29
CA ILE A 198 -11.64 -2.08 -9.49
C ILE A 198 -12.04 -0.63 -9.31
N SER A 199 -12.13 -0.15 -8.09
CA SER A 199 -12.41 1.25 -7.83
C SER A 199 -11.29 1.89 -7.03
N ASP A 200 -10.74 2.97 -7.57
CA ASP A 200 -9.82 3.87 -6.87
C ASP A 200 -10.29 5.33 -6.91
N ILE A 201 -11.62 5.52 -6.97
CA ILE A 201 -12.22 6.85 -6.93
C ILE A 201 -11.80 7.60 -5.66
N ARG A 202 -11.66 8.91 -5.79
CA ARG A 202 -11.41 9.82 -4.69
C ARG A 202 -11.97 11.19 -5.05
N THR A 203 -12.67 11.80 -4.11
CA THR A 203 -12.95 13.23 -4.12
C THR A 203 -12.00 13.90 -3.11
N GLU A 204 -12.51 14.67 -2.16
CA GLU A 204 -11.70 15.29 -1.10
C GLU A 204 -11.43 14.31 0.05
N PRO A 205 -10.31 14.44 0.78
CA PRO A 205 -9.94 13.54 1.86
C PRO A 205 -10.69 13.80 3.18
N THR A 206 -11.93 14.26 3.13
CA THR A 206 -12.77 14.47 4.32
C THR A 206 -13.49 13.18 4.72
N GLU A 207 -13.87 13.05 6.00
CA GLU A 207 -14.57 11.86 6.49
C GLU A 207 -15.94 11.67 5.81
N GLU A 208 -16.64 12.78 5.50
CA GLU A 208 -17.91 12.78 4.77
C GLU A 208 -17.75 12.32 3.32
N GLU A 209 -16.73 12.81 2.62
CA GLU A 209 -16.46 12.43 1.23
C GLU A 209 -16.04 10.98 1.12
N ILE A 210 -15.28 10.48 2.10
CA ILE A 210 -14.91 9.06 2.16
C ILE A 210 -16.14 8.18 2.39
N PHE A 211 -17.07 8.62 3.24
CA PHE A 211 -18.37 7.94 3.40
C PHE A 211 -19.16 7.92 2.08
N LYS A 212 -19.25 9.04 1.36
CA LYS A 212 -19.92 9.12 0.05
C LYS A 212 -19.26 8.22 -1.00
N ASN A 213 -17.93 8.29 -1.12
CA ASN A 213 -17.16 7.47 -2.06
C ASN A 213 -17.34 5.97 -1.78
N ASN A 214 -17.34 5.56 -0.51
CA ASN A 214 -17.66 4.19 -0.13
C ASN A 214 -19.11 3.82 -0.56
N ASN A 215 -20.10 4.68 -0.32
CA ASN A 215 -21.48 4.39 -0.74
C ASN A 215 -21.64 4.25 -2.25
N TRP A 216 -20.96 5.09 -3.05
CA TRP A 216 -20.93 4.93 -4.51
C TRP A 216 -20.30 3.60 -4.92
N GLN A 217 -19.13 3.27 -4.39
CA GLN A 217 -18.48 1.99 -4.63
C GLN A 217 -19.40 0.81 -4.30
N LYS A 218 -20.08 0.84 -3.14
CA LYS A 218 -21.05 -0.19 -2.74
C LYS A 218 -22.18 -0.33 -3.76
N LYS A 219 -22.80 0.80 -4.15
CA LYS A 219 -23.91 0.82 -5.10
C LYS A 219 -23.48 0.26 -6.46
N TRP A 220 -22.31 0.64 -6.96
CA TRP A 220 -21.81 0.12 -8.24
C TRP A 220 -21.51 -1.37 -8.20
N VAL A 221 -20.98 -1.89 -7.09
CA VAL A 221 -20.82 -3.35 -6.91
C VAL A 221 -22.17 -4.06 -6.94
N GLN A 222 -23.20 -3.50 -6.30
CA GLN A 222 -24.54 -4.08 -6.30
C GLN A 222 -25.21 -4.04 -7.68
N ILE A 223 -25.02 -2.95 -8.44
CA ILE A 223 -25.54 -2.80 -9.80
C ILE A 223 -24.86 -3.78 -10.77
N ILE A 224 -23.52 -3.75 -10.83
CA ILE A 224 -22.73 -4.52 -11.79
C ILE A 224 -22.72 -6.01 -11.42
N ASN A 225 -22.77 -6.32 -10.12
CA ASN A 225 -22.64 -7.66 -9.54
C ASN A 225 -21.47 -8.49 -10.14
N PRO A 226 -20.23 -7.94 -10.14
CA PRO A 226 -19.06 -8.61 -10.72
C PRO A 226 -18.64 -9.84 -9.91
N GLU A 227 -17.80 -10.70 -10.48
CA GLU A 227 -17.30 -11.90 -9.79
C GLU A 227 -16.50 -11.53 -8.54
N TYR A 228 -15.64 -10.52 -8.66
CA TYR A 228 -14.94 -9.89 -7.53
C TYR A 228 -14.75 -8.39 -7.78
N SER A 229 -14.72 -7.62 -6.70
CA SER A 229 -14.41 -6.19 -6.75
C SER A 229 -13.29 -5.81 -5.79
N GLN A 230 -12.28 -5.06 -6.24
CA GLN A 230 -11.29 -4.42 -5.39
C GLN A 230 -11.67 -2.96 -5.17
N LEU A 231 -11.97 -2.60 -3.92
CA LEU A 231 -12.42 -1.26 -3.54
C LEU A 231 -11.34 -0.53 -2.75
N LYS A 232 -11.15 0.75 -3.04
CA LYS A 232 -10.42 1.66 -2.15
C LYS A 232 -11.19 1.78 -0.85
N PHE A 233 -10.59 1.34 0.25
CA PHE A 233 -11.32 1.21 1.50
C PHE A 233 -10.57 1.79 2.69
N ARG A 234 -11.25 2.68 3.39
CA ARG A 234 -10.93 3.14 4.75
C ARG A 234 -12.26 3.36 5.47
N ILE A 235 -12.33 2.97 6.74
CA ILE A 235 -13.50 3.28 7.56
C ILE A 235 -13.50 4.80 7.86
N PRO A 236 -14.59 5.53 7.54
CA PRO A 236 -14.71 6.93 7.92
C PRO A 236 -14.88 7.07 9.44
N ARG A 237 -14.26 8.09 10.04
CA ARG A 237 -14.26 8.38 11.48
C ARG A 237 -15.50 9.15 11.93
N ILE A 238 -16.66 8.67 11.50
CA ILE A 238 -17.97 9.28 11.77
C ILE A 238 -18.76 8.53 12.86
N GLY A 239 -18.18 7.46 13.42
CA GLY A 239 -18.79 6.65 14.47
C GLY A 239 -17.94 5.42 14.78
N GLU A 240 -18.28 4.72 15.86
CA GLU A 240 -17.54 3.52 16.30
C GLU A 240 -17.70 2.33 15.34
N ASN A 241 -18.83 2.27 14.64
CA ASN A 241 -19.19 1.14 13.80
C ASN A 241 -19.61 1.59 12.41
N TYR A 242 -19.26 0.79 11.41
CA TYR A 242 -19.51 1.10 10.00
C TYR A 242 -20.08 -0.12 9.29
N VAL A 243 -21.30 0.01 8.76
CA VAL A 243 -21.95 -1.06 7.99
C VAL A 243 -21.54 -0.94 6.53
N TYR A 244 -20.91 -1.99 6.00
CA TYR A 244 -20.40 -2.01 4.64
C TYR A 244 -20.26 -3.44 4.11
N LEU A 245 -19.92 -3.60 2.83
CA LEU A 245 -19.77 -4.91 2.19
C LEU A 245 -18.73 -5.78 2.90
N GLU A 246 -19.04 -7.07 3.07
CA GLU A 246 -18.15 -8.11 3.55
C GLU A 246 -17.10 -8.46 2.48
N GLY A 247 -15.84 -8.58 2.91
CA GLY A 247 -14.76 -8.98 2.02
C GLY A 247 -13.41 -9.11 2.73
N ASN A 248 -12.41 -9.53 1.96
CA ASN A 248 -11.04 -9.63 2.44
C ASN A 248 -10.37 -8.26 2.40
N ILE A 249 -9.86 -7.77 3.54
CA ILE A 249 -9.16 -6.49 3.62
C ILE A 249 -7.67 -6.73 3.36
N TYR A 250 -7.20 -6.41 2.15
CA TYR A 250 -5.79 -6.55 1.79
C TYR A 250 -4.96 -5.35 2.26
N LEU A 251 -3.81 -5.66 2.86
CA LEU A 251 -2.77 -4.71 3.24
C LEU A 251 -1.96 -4.28 2.01
N GLN A 252 -1.65 -3.00 1.92
CA GLN A 252 -0.97 -2.41 0.77
C GLN A 252 0.55 -2.43 0.95
N MET A 253 1.29 -2.52 -0.17
CA MET A 253 2.74 -2.30 -0.21
C MET A 253 3.05 -0.84 -0.55
N TYR A 254 4.06 -0.26 0.11
CA TYR A 254 4.47 1.15 -0.03
C TYR A 254 3.35 2.20 0.22
N PRO A 255 2.39 1.97 1.14
CA PRO A 255 1.42 3.02 1.48
C PRO A 255 2.11 4.15 2.25
N PRO A 256 1.43 5.31 2.37
CA PRO A 256 1.87 6.33 3.31
C PRO A 256 2.04 5.74 4.71
N LEU A 257 2.86 6.42 5.48
CA LEU A 257 3.48 5.83 6.64
C LEU A 257 2.52 5.42 7.78
N ALA A 258 1.47 6.20 7.99
CA ALA A 258 0.40 5.90 8.95
C ALA A 258 -0.94 5.73 8.22
N SER A 259 -0.91 5.21 6.99
CA SER A 259 -2.12 5.05 6.20
C SER A 259 -3.05 4.02 6.83
N THR A 260 -4.31 4.38 6.98
CA THR A 260 -5.39 3.44 7.30
C THR A 260 -6.17 3.05 6.04
N GLU A 261 -5.66 3.37 4.84
CA GLU A 261 -6.23 2.93 3.58
C GLU A 261 -5.81 1.49 3.27
N THR A 262 -6.76 0.69 2.80
CA THR A 262 -6.61 -0.71 2.43
C THR A 262 -7.32 -0.99 1.10
N ARG A 263 -7.24 -2.24 0.63
CA ARG A 263 -8.00 -2.71 -0.53
C ARG A 263 -8.99 -3.78 -0.08
N LEU A 264 -10.26 -3.42 0.00
CA LEU A 264 -11.31 -4.39 0.32
C LEU A 264 -11.67 -5.16 -0.94
N VAL A 265 -11.47 -6.47 -0.93
CA VAL A 265 -11.90 -7.36 -2.01
C VAL A 265 -13.18 -8.06 -1.63
N VAL A 266 -14.26 -7.71 -2.33
CA VAL A 266 -15.59 -8.27 -2.13
C VAL A 266 -15.90 -9.29 -3.23
N LYS A 267 -16.60 -10.36 -2.88
CA LYS A 267 -17.07 -11.36 -3.84
C LYS A 267 -18.47 -10.97 -4.33
N LYS A 268 -18.86 -11.47 -5.51
CA LYS A 268 -20.25 -11.45 -5.99
C LYS A 268 -21.25 -11.78 -4.89
N ASN A 269 -22.36 -11.04 -4.85
CA ASN A 269 -23.42 -11.18 -3.83
C ASN A 269 -22.94 -11.00 -2.36
N ALA A 270 -21.86 -10.23 -2.14
CA ALA A 270 -21.39 -9.91 -0.79
C ALA A 270 -22.51 -9.25 0.05
N LYS A 271 -22.64 -9.71 1.29
CA LYS A 271 -23.56 -9.17 2.28
C LYS A 271 -22.94 -7.94 2.96
N GLU A 272 -23.76 -7.17 3.67
CA GLU A 272 -23.26 -6.11 4.54
C GLU A 272 -22.96 -6.66 5.94
N ILE A 273 -21.83 -6.25 6.52
CA ILE A 273 -21.42 -6.55 7.89
C ILE A 273 -21.07 -5.27 8.63
N LYS A 274 -21.03 -5.37 9.96
CA LYS A 274 -20.64 -4.27 10.85
C LYS A 274 -19.14 -4.35 11.14
N TYR A 275 -18.39 -3.37 10.65
CA TYR A 275 -16.98 -3.16 10.98
C TYR A 275 -16.86 -2.27 12.23
N ASN A 276 -15.89 -2.57 13.10
CA ASN A 276 -15.55 -1.73 14.25
C ASN A 276 -14.33 -0.87 13.92
N LEU A 277 -14.47 0.46 14.05
CA LEU A 277 -13.45 1.46 13.69
C LEU A 277 -12.18 1.28 14.52
N GLU A 278 -12.31 1.18 15.85
CA GLU A 278 -11.15 1.07 16.73
C GLU A 278 -10.35 -0.21 16.46
N SER A 279 -11.02 -1.36 16.31
CA SER A 279 -10.38 -2.61 15.93
C SER A 279 -9.63 -2.49 14.59
N TYR A 280 -10.25 -1.86 13.59
CA TYR A 280 -9.64 -1.66 12.27
C TYR A 280 -8.39 -0.78 12.35
N GLU A 281 -8.48 0.38 13.01
CA GLU A 281 -7.37 1.31 13.14
C GLU A 281 -6.24 0.77 14.02
N ASN A 282 -6.55 0.09 15.13
CA ASN A 282 -5.52 -0.48 16.01
C ASN A 282 -4.76 -1.64 15.35
N LYS A 283 -5.41 -2.44 14.49
CA LYS A 283 -4.71 -3.47 13.71
C LYS A 283 -3.84 -2.87 12.61
N LEU A 284 -4.33 -1.84 11.92
CA LEU A 284 -3.52 -1.11 10.92
C LEU A 284 -2.37 -0.33 11.57
N TYR A 285 -2.57 0.19 12.77
CA TYR A 285 -1.51 0.82 13.54
C TYR A 285 -0.42 -0.20 13.88
N TYR A 286 -0.79 -1.39 14.37
CA TYR A 286 0.16 -2.47 14.62
C TYR A 286 0.90 -2.89 13.34
N HIS A 287 0.18 -3.09 12.23
CA HIS A 287 0.81 -3.40 10.94
C HIS A 287 1.80 -2.32 10.54
N ASN A 288 1.37 -1.05 10.55
CA ASN A 288 2.20 0.06 10.12
C ASN A 288 3.41 0.24 11.03
N ARG A 289 3.24 0.13 12.35
CA ARG A 289 4.28 0.40 13.35
C ARG A 289 5.23 -0.77 13.57
N VAL A 290 4.75 -2.01 13.50
CA VAL A 290 5.52 -3.20 13.89
C VAL A 290 5.81 -4.06 12.66
N LEU A 291 4.78 -4.60 12.02
CA LEU A 291 4.97 -5.59 10.95
C LEU A 291 5.72 -5.04 9.76
N ARG A 292 5.50 -3.77 9.39
CA ARG A 292 6.21 -3.16 8.28
C ARG A 292 7.72 -3.09 8.49
N ALA A 293 8.14 -2.97 9.75
CA ALA A 293 9.53 -2.83 10.16
C ALA A 293 10.30 -4.13 10.29
N CYS A 294 9.60 -5.24 10.46
CA CYS A 294 10.22 -6.55 10.61
C CYS A 294 11.10 -6.89 9.40
N VAL A 295 12.11 -7.72 9.66
CA VAL A 295 12.98 -8.36 8.67
C VAL A 295 12.27 -9.60 8.15
N TYR A 296 12.05 -9.63 6.84
CA TYR A 296 11.52 -10.76 6.09
C TYR A 296 12.62 -11.24 5.14
N PRO A 297 13.42 -12.25 5.56
CA PRO A 297 14.55 -12.70 4.77
C PRO A 297 14.14 -13.09 3.35
N ASN A 298 14.77 -12.46 2.37
CA ASN A 298 14.57 -12.80 0.96
C ASN A 298 15.92 -12.95 0.24
N ASN A 299 15.98 -13.91 -0.67
CA ASN A 299 17.20 -14.28 -1.40
C ASN A 299 17.44 -13.41 -2.64
N ILE A 300 16.56 -12.45 -2.94
CA ILE A 300 16.61 -11.66 -4.17
C ILE A 300 17.10 -10.25 -3.85
N LYS A 301 18.39 -10.02 -4.06
CA LYS A 301 19.02 -8.72 -3.78
C LYS A 301 18.92 -7.77 -4.97
N ILE A 302 18.24 -6.64 -4.78
CA ILE A 302 18.08 -5.53 -5.72
C ILE A 302 18.49 -4.26 -4.99
N LYS A 303 19.35 -3.45 -5.61
CA LYS A 303 19.83 -2.20 -5.01
C LYS A 303 18.64 -1.28 -4.74
N GLY A 304 18.60 -0.73 -3.54
CA GLY A 304 17.49 0.10 -3.06
C GLY A 304 16.31 -0.67 -2.48
N LEU A 305 16.24 -2.00 -2.59
CA LEU A 305 15.29 -2.81 -1.81
C LEU A 305 16.00 -3.43 -0.61
N ASP A 306 15.30 -3.49 0.52
CA ASP A 306 15.77 -4.11 1.76
C ASP A 306 14.90 -5.34 2.13
N ASN A 307 14.97 -5.81 3.38
CA ASN A 307 14.15 -6.93 3.85
C ASN A 307 12.93 -6.45 4.66
N CYS A 308 12.47 -5.21 4.50
CA CYS A 308 11.22 -4.79 5.15
C CYS A 308 10.01 -5.50 4.55
N TYR A 309 8.84 -5.31 5.15
CA TYR A 309 7.57 -5.86 4.64
C TYR A 309 7.32 -5.45 3.20
N ASP A 310 7.40 -4.16 2.88
CA ASP A 310 7.02 -3.62 1.56
C ASP A 310 7.88 -4.24 0.44
N CYS A 311 9.21 -4.25 0.64
CA CYS A 311 10.16 -4.83 -0.29
C CYS A 311 10.00 -6.35 -0.45
N SER A 312 9.83 -7.06 0.67
CA SER A 312 9.75 -8.51 0.66
C SER A 312 8.41 -9.02 0.14
N ALA A 313 7.31 -8.32 0.45
CA ALA A 313 5.99 -8.57 -0.13
C ALA A 313 5.97 -8.32 -1.64
N PHE A 314 6.63 -7.25 -2.12
CA PHE A 314 6.81 -7.03 -3.57
C PHE A 314 7.56 -8.19 -4.23
N VAL A 315 8.70 -8.61 -3.67
CA VAL A 315 9.46 -9.76 -4.17
C VAL A 315 8.61 -11.03 -4.15
N GLY A 316 7.88 -11.28 -3.06
CA GLY A 316 6.98 -12.43 -2.90
C GLY A 316 5.87 -12.44 -3.95
N LEU A 317 5.23 -11.31 -4.20
CA LEU A 317 4.16 -11.16 -5.18
C LEU A 317 4.66 -11.44 -6.61
N ILE A 318 5.83 -10.92 -6.98
CA ILE A 318 6.42 -11.19 -8.31
C ILE A 318 6.86 -12.66 -8.43
N THR A 319 7.31 -13.27 -7.33
CA THR A 319 7.63 -14.70 -7.29
C THR A 319 6.37 -15.54 -7.56
N LYS A 320 5.24 -15.22 -6.91
CA LYS A 320 3.93 -15.85 -7.16
C LYS A 320 3.48 -15.65 -8.61
N TYR A 321 3.59 -14.44 -9.14
CA TYR A 321 3.28 -14.15 -10.55
C TYR A 321 4.12 -15.00 -11.50
N LYS A 322 5.46 -15.01 -11.33
CA LYS A 322 6.35 -15.80 -12.19
C LYS A 322 6.01 -17.28 -12.13
N TYR A 323 5.69 -17.81 -10.96
CA TYR A 323 5.28 -19.21 -10.82
C TYR A 323 4.01 -19.50 -11.62
N LYS A 324 2.96 -18.69 -11.43
CA LYS A 324 1.66 -18.83 -12.14
C LYS A 324 1.78 -18.64 -13.65
N TYR A 325 2.69 -17.78 -14.11
CA TYR A 325 2.89 -17.42 -15.52
C TYR A 325 4.17 -17.99 -16.15
N ARG A 326 4.82 -19.00 -15.54
CA ARG A 326 6.14 -19.54 -15.95
C ARG A 326 6.28 -19.97 -17.41
N LYS A 327 5.16 -20.33 -18.06
CA LYS A 327 5.12 -20.70 -19.49
C LYS A 327 5.35 -19.47 -20.38
N ILE A 328 4.86 -18.30 -19.98
CA ILE A 328 4.91 -17.04 -20.74
C ILE A 328 6.06 -16.14 -20.23
N GLU A 329 6.22 -16.02 -18.91
CA GLU A 329 7.22 -15.15 -18.29
C GLU A 329 8.56 -15.87 -18.07
N LYS A 330 9.48 -15.68 -19.02
CA LYS A 330 10.83 -16.27 -18.97
C LYS A 330 11.85 -15.45 -18.21
N ARG A 331 11.62 -14.14 -17.99
CA ARG A 331 12.62 -13.26 -17.33
C ARG A 331 12.87 -13.70 -15.88
N LYS A 332 14.10 -13.57 -15.40
CA LYS A 332 14.42 -13.77 -13.97
C LYS A 332 13.64 -12.77 -13.12
N ILE A 333 13.26 -13.13 -11.88
CA ILE A 333 12.46 -12.27 -10.98
C ILE A 333 13.08 -10.87 -10.84
N LYS A 334 14.41 -10.81 -10.65
CA LYS A 334 15.19 -9.56 -10.60
C LYS A 334 15.01 -8.67 -11.85
N LYS A 335 14.89 -9.25 -13.04
CA LYS A 335 14.66 -8.49 -14.28
C LYS A 335 13.24 -7.95 -14.35
N ILE A 336 12.24 -8.71 -13.89
CA ILE A 336 10.84 -8.26 -13.83
C ILE A 336 10.70 -7.08 -12.88
N ILE A 337 11.23 -7.20 -11.65
CA ILE A 337 11.19 -6.14 -10.65
C ILE A 337 11.89 -4.87 -11.15
N LYS A 338 13.11 -4.99 -11.70
CA LYS A 338 13.83 -3.84 -12.27
C LYS A 338 13.05 -3.16 -13.39
N HIS A 339 12.39 -3.93 -14.25
CA HIS A 339 11.55 -3.38 -15.31
C HIS A 339 10.34 -2.63 -14.74
N ILE A 340 9.65 -3.18 -13.73
CA ILE A 340 8.54 -2.50 -13.06
C ILE A 340 9.02 -1.18 -12.44
N ILE A 341 10.11 -1.22 -11.67
CA ILE A 341 10.66 -0.02 -11.03
C ILE A 341 11.04 1.01 -12.09
N TYR A 342 11.73 0.63 -13.17
CA TYR A 342 12.15 1.55 -14.24
C TYR A 342 10.98 2.22 -14.98
N ASN A 343 9.88 1.50 -15.19
CA ASN A 343 8.76 2.05 -15.96
C ASN A 343 7.80 2.87 -15.09
N LEU A 344 7.71 2.56 -13.79
CA LEU A 344 6.86 3.33 -12.86
C LEU A 344 7.63 4.47 -12.18
N PHE A 345 8.97 4.41 -12.14
CA PHE A 345 9.84 5.33 -11.43
C PHE A 345 11.19 5.51 -12.12
N SER A 346 11.91 6.57 -11.75
CA SER A 346 13.35 6.63 -11.96
C SER A 346 14.06 5.72 -10.95
N ILE A 347 14.76 4.67 -11.43
CA ILE A 347 15.60 3.77 -10.58
C ILE A 347 16.56 4.58 -9.69
N ASN A 348 17.09 5.69 -10.21
CA ASN A 348 18.02 6.55 -9.49
C ASN A 348 17.40 7.17 -8.24
N LYS A 349 16.07 7.38 -8.21
CA LYS A 349 15.36 7.95 -7.06
C LYS A 349 15.34 6.97 -5.89
N LEU A 350 15.01 5.70 -6.11
CA LEU A 350 14.98 4.66 -5.06
C LEU A 350 16.34 4.51 -4.39
N GLU A 351 17.37 4.37 -5.22
CA GLU A 351 18.73 4.14 -4.74
C GLU A 351 19.21 5.34 -3.93
N LYS A 352 18.91 6.56 -4.39
CA LYS A 352 19.25 7.82 -3.70
C LYS A 352 18.51 7.96 -2.38
N GLU A 353 17.20 7.68 -2.34
CA GLU A 353 16.39 7.72 -1.12
C GLU A 353 16.91 6.74 -0.06
N THR A 354 17.20 5.50 -0.47
CA THR A 354 17.75 4.48 0.42
C THR A 354 19.14 4.86 0.94
N MET A 355 20.03 5.32 0.05
CA MET A 355 21.36 5.79 0.46
C MET A 355 21.29 6.97 1.42
N ASN A 356 20.36 7.90 1.21
CA ASN A 356 20.18 9.05 2.09
C ASN A 356 19.79 8.62 3.50
N ILE A 357 18.90 7.63 3.62
CA ILE A 357 18.55 7.06 4.92
C ILE A 357 19.77 6.38 5.56
N CYS A 358 20.52 5.57 4.80
CA CYS A 358 21.70 4.89 5.33
C CYS A 358 22.79 5.87 5.81
N LYS A 359 22.98 7.01 5.13
CA LYS A 359 23.95 8.05 5.52
C LYS A 359 23.62 8.71 6.86
N ASN A 360 22.35 8.72 7.23
CA ASN A 360 21.86 9.34 8.45
C ASN A 360 21.86 8.39 9.65
N LEU A 361 22.20 7.11 9.46
CA LEU A 361 22.46 6.16 10.54
C LEU A 361 23.89 6.34 11.03
N ASN A 362 24.04 6.80 12.28
CA ASN A 362 25.32 7.02 12.99
C ASN A 362 25.57 5.90 14.01
#